data_AF-A0A8B8BY23-F1
#
_entry.id   AF-A0A8B8BY23-F1
#
_cell.length_a   1.000
_cell.length_b   1.000
_cell.length_c   1.000
_cell.angle_alpha   90.00
_cell.angle_beta   90.00
_cell.angle_gamma   90.00
#
_symmetry.space_group_name_H-M   'P 1'
#
loop_
_entity.id
_entity.type
_entity.pdbx_description
1 polymer ?
#
loop_
_entity_poly.entity_id
_entity_poly.type
_entity_poly.pdbx_seq_one_letter_code
_entity_poly.pdbx_strand_id
1 'polypeptide(L)'
;MDDQQSHQDVIRCHLCEIPLPSMHCDILHEHLCDECEGKHSSDGSKEHYIVPFRLRGCTPKCEKHLKEICKLHCEDCNIPICESCVSSDEHKEHTHENILTCLTAKKDLIQNDLKEIENNLFPKLQEAATNIQKQRADQSKHSQKLRADINAQGEALHKEINTIIDDMRSNIDYMDSEHKQAINIQEESINHTIKELSQIISDLRTLLDVNGVKSHNTKPEMKNSKEYLINLK
;
A
#
# COMPACT_ATOMS: atom_id res chain seq x y z
N MET A 1 -31.23 -27.58 -15.34
CA MET A 1 -31.81 -27.62 -13.98
C MET A 1 -32.82 -26.50 -13.95
N ASP A 2 -34.05 -26.90 -13.68
CA ASP A 2 -35.33 -26.19 -13.76
C ASP A 2 -35.30 -24.68 -13.48
N ASP A 3 -35.78 -23.92 -14.47
CA ASP A 3 -36.41 -22.63 -14.27
C ASP A 3 -37.64 -22.84 -13.39
N GLN A 4 -37.47 -22.71 -12.07
CA GLN A 4 -38.59 -22.50 -11.16
C GLN A 4 -39.16 -21.12 -11.46
N GLN A 5 -40.07 -21.09 -12.43
CA GLN A 5 -40.98 -19.98 -12.65
C GLN A 5 -41.84 -19.86 -11.39
N SER A 6 -41.37 -19.05 -10.45
CA SER A 6 -42.18 -18.65 -9.31
C SER A 6 -43.37 -17.91 -9.91
N HIS A 7 -44.53 -18.58 -9.98
CA HIS A 7 -45.80 -17.90 -10.19
C HIS A 7 -46.00 -17.03 -8.95
N GLN A 8 -45.47 -15.80 -8.98
CA GLN A 8 -45.86 -14.80 -8.00
C GLN A 8 -47.36 -14.64 -8.17
N ASP A 9 -48.12 -15.02 -7.16
CA ASP A 9 -49.56 -14.80 -7.14
C ASP A 9 -49.79 -13.30 -7.37
N VAL A 10 -50.26 -12.98 -8.58
CA VAL A 10 -50.56 -11.61 -8.95
C VAL A 10 -51.65 -11.15 -8.01
N ILE A 11 -51.35 -10.13 -7.21
CA ILE A 11 -52.31 -9.55 -6.27
C ILE A 11 -53.50 -9.02 -7.08
N ARG A 12 -54.72 -9.40 -6.68
CA ARG A 12 -55.97 -9.11 -7.40
C ARG A 12 -56.95 -8.33 -6.52
N CYS A 13 -57.89 -7.65 -7.18
CA CYS A 13 -59.06 -7.11 -6.51
C CYS A 13 -59.92 -8.26 -5.95
N HIS A 14 -60.36 -8.13 -4.70
CA HIS A 14 -61.16 -9.16 -4.03
C HIS A 14 -62.63 -9.19 -4.49
N LEU A 15 -63.10 -8.16 -5.20
CA LEU A 15 -64.48 -8.05 -5.68
C LEU A 15 -64.67 -8.47 -7.14
N CYS A 16 -63.68 -8.24 -8.00
CA CYS A 16 -63.78 -8.48 -9.44
C CYS A 16 -62.61 -9.28 -10.03
N GLU A 17 -61.65 -9.72 -9.20
CA GLU A 17 -60.50 -10.56 -9.57
C GLU A 17 -59.52 -9.97 -10.60
N ILE A 18 -59.69 -8.68 -10.94
CA ILE A 18 -58.78 -7.93 -11.81
C ILE A 18 -57.41 -7.80 -11.13
N PRO A 19 -56.30 -8.08 -11.84
CA PRO A 19 -54.95 -7.96 -11.29
C PRO A 19 -54.57 -6.50 -11.00
N LEU A 20 -53.58 -6.30 -10.13
CA LEU A 20 -52.99 -4.99 -9.77
C LEU A 20 -54.01 -4.02 -9.14
N PRO A 21 -54.55 -4.35 -7.95
CA PRO A 21 -55.39 -3.42 -7.21
C PRO A 21 -54.62 -2.14 -6.86
N SER A 22 -55.27 -1.00 -7.06
CA SER A 22 -54.76 0.34 -6.77
C SER A 22 -55.02 0.78 -5.33
N MET A 23 -56.02 0.17 -4.67
CA MET A 23 -56.53 0.55 -3.35
C MET A 23 -56.57 -0.64 -2.39
N HIS A 24 -56.64 -0.35 -1.10
CA HIS A 24 -56.74 -1.32 -0.03
C HIS A 24 -57.58 -0.80 1.13
N CYS A 25 -58.44 -1.64 1.70
CA CYS A 25 -59.14 -1.34 2.95
C CYS A 25 -58.32 -1.86 4.14
N ASP A 26 -57.78 -0.97 4.96
CA ASP A 26 -56.94 -1.32 6.12
C ASP A 26 -57.72 -1.98 7.26
N ILE A 27 -59.06 -1.82 7.29
CA ILE A 27 -59.93 -2.41 8.32
C ILE A 27 -60.28 -3.86 7.98
N LEU A 28 -60.70 -4.11 6.74
CA LEU A 28 -61.13 -5.45 6.27
C LEU A 28 -59.99 -6.24 5.62
N HIS A 29 -58.84 -5.62 5.41
CA HIS A 29 -57.68 -6.17 4.71
C HIS A 29 -57.97 -6.65 3.29
N GLU A 30 -58.90 -5.99 2.60
CA GLU A 30 -59.28 -6.30 1.22
C GLU A 30 -58.57 -5.38 0.22
N HIS A 31 -58.07 -5.93 -0.89
CA HIS A 31 -57.51 -5.18 -2.01
C HIS A 31 -58.57 -4.86 -3.07
N LEU A 32 -58.57 -3.64 -3.57
CA LEU A 32 -59.64 -3.07 -4.39
C LEU A 32 -59.04 -2.42 -5.64
N CYS A 33 -59.72 -2.55 -6.79
CA CYS A 33 -59.48 -1.67 -7.93
C CYS A 33 -60.32 -0.40 -7.79
N ASP A 34 -59.97 0.66 -8.54
CA ASP A 34 -60.66 1.96 -8.50
C ASP A 34 -62.18 1.82 -8.74
N GLU A 35 -62.60 0.92 -9.64
CA GLU A 35 -64.03 0.71 -9.93
C GLU A 35 -64.80 0.01 -8.80
N CYS A 36 -64.09 -0.74 -7.94
CA CYS A 36 -64.68 -1.52 -6.86
C CYS A 36 -64.65 -0.80 -5.51
N GLU A 37 -63.88 0.27 -5.35
CA GLU A 37 -63.78 1.01 -4.08
C GLU A 37 -65.14 1.58 -3.64
N GLY A 38 -65.88 2.18 -4.58
CA GLY A 38 -67.19 2.77 -4.29
C GLY A 38 -68.22 1.72 -3.89
N LYS A 39 -68.17 0.54 -4.53
CA LYS A 39 -69.03 -0.61 -4.17
C LYS A 39 -68.68 -1.15 -2.79
N HIS A 40 -67.39 -1.24 -2.47
CA HIS A 40 -66.91 -1.68 -1.16
C HIS A 40 -67.38 -0.75 -0.04
N SER A 41 -67.33 0.57 -0.25
CA SER A 41 -67.80 1.58 0.71
C SER A 41 -69.33 1.79 0.74
N SER A 42 -70.08 1.12 -0.13
CA SER A 42 -71.55 1.25 -0.18
C SER A 42 -72.25 0.49 0.96
N ASP A 43 -71.58 -0.47 1.60
CA ASP A 43 -72.10 -1.19 2.76
C ASP A 43 -71.95 -0.34 4.04
N GLY A 44 -72.95 0.50 4.33
CA GLY A 44 -72.95 1.36 5.51
C GLY A 44 -73.01 0.64 6.87
N SER A 45 -73.03 -0.70 6.90
CA SER A 45 -73.03 -1.49 8.13
C SER A 45 -71.65 -1.71 8.74
N LYS A 46 -70.57 -1.43 7.97
CA LYS A 46 -69.17 -1.63 8.39
C LYS A 46 -68.38 -0.34 8.23
N GLU A 47 -67.38 -0.16 9.09
CA GLU A 47 -66.41 0.92 8.93
C GLU A 47 -65.35 0.51 7.90
N HIS A 48 -65.01 1.43 7.00
CA HIS A 48 -64.01 1.23 5.96
C HIS A 48 -62.99 2.35 6.00
N TYR A 49 -61.71 2.01 5.83
CA TYR A 49 -60.65 3.00 5.64
C TYR A 49 -59.81 2.58 4.44
N ILE A 50 -60.06 3.24 3.32
CA ILE A 50 -59.43 2.92 2.04
C ILE A 50 -58.18 3.78 1.90
N VAL A 51 -57.05 3.12 1.64
CA VAL A 51 -55.75 3.73 1.39
C VAL A 51 -55.23 3.27 0.02
N PRO A 52 -54.35 4.06 -0.63
CA PRO A 52 -53.61 3.58 -1.78
C PRO A 52 -52.90 2.26 -1.44
N PHE A 53 -52.92 1.28 -2.34
CA PHE A 53 -52.38 -0.06 -2.11
C PHE A 53 -50.90 -0.06 -1.65
N ARG A 54 -50.13 0.95 -2.08
CA ARG A 54 -48.73 1.15 -1.69
C ARG A 54 -48.55 1.55 -0.22
N LEU A 55 -49.60 2.02 0.43
CA LEU A 55 -49.68 2.42 1.84
C LEU A 55 -50.52 1.42 2.66
N ARG A 56 -50.75 0.20 2.15
CA ARG A 56 -51.49 -0.84 2.90
C ARG A 56 -50.80 -1.15 4.24
N GLY A 57 -51.61 -1.33 5.28
CA GLY A 57 -51.13 -1.64 6.64
C GLY A 57 -50.45 -0.47 7.34
N CYS A 58 -50.58 0.75 6.82
CA CYS A 58 -49.96 1.94 7.40
C CYS A 58 -50.78 2.56 8.53
N THR A 59 -52.06 2.21 8.69
CA THR A 59 -52.85 2.61 9.86
C THR A 59 -52.91 1.50 10.91
N PRO A 60 -52.09 1.57 11.97
CA PRO A 60 -52.14 0.56 13.03
C PRO A 60 -53.44 0.69 13.84
N LYS A 61 -53.79 -0.38 14.56
CA LYS A 61 -54.82 -0.31 15.60
C LYS A 61 -54.32 0.54 16.75
N CYS A 62 -55.20 1.32 17.36
CA CYS A 62 -54.83 2.11 18.53
C CYS A 62 -54.59 1.20 19.73
N GLU A 63 -53.48 1.41 20.43
CA GLU A 63 -53.12 0.64 21.62
C GLU A 63 -54.09 0.90 22.79
N LYS A 64 -54.59 2.13 22.93
CA LYS A 64 -55.53 2.53 23.98
C LYS A 64 -56.99 2.26 23.61
N HIS A 65 -57.33 2.39 22.33
CA HIS A 65 -58.69 2.24 21.81
C HIS A 65 -58.74 1.08 20.81
N LEU A 66 -58.77 -0.16 21.33
CA LEU A 66 -58.58 -1.40 20.55
C LEU A 66 -59.55 -1.63 19.38
N LYS A 67 -60.67 -0.89 19.33
CA LYS A 67 -61.66 -0.93 18.25
C LYS A 67 -61.42 0.12 17.15
N GLU A 68 -60.50 1.04 17.36
CA GLU A 68 -60.20 2.16 16.46
C GLU A 68 -58.85 1.97 15.76
N ILE A 69 -58.77 2.49 14.54
CA ILE A 69 -57.51 2.60 13.79
C ILE A 69 -56.95 4.02 13.91
N CYS A 70 -55.62 4.13 13.86
CA CYS A 70 -54.94 5.40 13.90
C CYS A 70 -54.87 6.01 12.49
N LYS A 71 -55.74 6.99 12.23
CA LYS A 71 -55.79 7.76 10.97
C LYS A 71 -54.91 9.02 11.02
N LEU A 72 -54.44 9.39 12.21
CA LEU A 72 -53.65 10.59 12.47
C LEU A 72 -52.29 10.22 13.06
N HIS A 73 -51.34 11.13 12.92
CA HIS A 73 -50.01 11.08 13.51
C HIS A 73 -49.84 12.30 14.41
N CYS A 74 -49.48 12.07 15.68
CA CYS A 74 -49.08 13.13 16.59
C CYS A 74 -47.63 13.48 16.32
N GLU A 75 -47.38 14.72 15.87
CA GLU A 75 -46.04 15.17 15.52
C GLU A 75 -45.15 15.29 16.77
N ASP A 76 -45.71 15.83 17.85
CA ASP A 76 -44.97 16.07 19.10
C ASP A 76 -44.53 14.77 19.78
N CYS A 77 -45.38 13.73 19.73
CA CYS A 77 -45.05 12.41 20.29
C CYS A 77 -44.42 11.46 19.26
N ASN A 78 -44.46 11.82 17.98
CA ASN A 78 -44.07 10.98 16.84
C ASN A 78 -44.71 9.57 16.87
N ILE A 79 -46.00 9.48 17.20
CA ILE A 79 -46.76 8.22 17.22
C ILE A 79 -48.09 8.34 16.47
N PRO A 80 -48.60 7.24 15.88
CA PRO A 80 -49.92 7.21 15.28
C PRO A 80 -51.02 7.17 16.35
N ILE A 81 -52.05 7.99 16.19
CA ILE A 81 -53.17 8.11 17.13
C ILE A 81 -54.52 8.03 16.42
N CYS A 82 -55.53 7.55 17.15
CA CYS A 82 -56.93 7.57 16.70
C CYS A 82 -57.65 8.86 17.14
N GLU A 83 -58.89 9.02 16.69
CA GLU A 83 -59.70 10.22 16.95
C GLU A 83 -60.03 10.39 18.44
N SER A 84 -60.26 9.28 19.15
CA SER A 84 -60.42 9.28 20.61
C SER A 84 -59.15 9.74 21.35
N CYS A 85 -57.96 9.40 20.84
CA CYS A 85 -56.70 9.88 21.41
C CYS A 85 -56.53 11.40 21.22
N VAL A 86 -56.92 11.96 20.09
CA VAL A 86 -56.87 13.42 19.83
C VAL A 86 -57.69 14.19 20.88
N SER A 87 -58.81 13.64 21.32
CA SER A 87 -59.68 14.28 22.32
C SER A 87 -59.22 14.05 23.77
N SER A 88 -58.23 13.18 23.99
CA SER A 88 -57.71 12.88 25.32
C SER A 88 -56.83 14.01 25.84
N ASP A 89 -56.82 14.24 27.16
CA ASP A 89 -56.00 15.28 27.79
C ASP A 89 -54.49 15.14 27.45
N GLU A 90 -54.04 13.96 27.03
CA GLU A 90 -52.64 13.66 26.68
C GLU A 90 -52.21 14.18 25.30
N HIS A 91 -53.12 14.26 24.32
CA HIS A 91 -52.79 14.70 22.96
C HIS A 91 -53.61 15.91 22.50
N LYS A 92 -54.58 16.39 23.30
CA LYS A 92 -55.50 17.46 22.93
C LYS A 92 -54.83 18.75 22.45
N GLU A 93 -53.66 19.09 22.99
CA GLU A 93 -52.91 20.30 22.63
C GLU A 93 -51.76 20.05 21.64
N HIS A 94 -51.59 18.81 21.18
CA HIS A 94 -50.53 18.44 20.23
C HIS A 94 -50.92 18.70 18.78
N THR A 95 -49.90 18.82 17.93
CA THR A 95 -50.06 18.93 16.48
C THR A 95 -50.32 17.56 15.88
N HIS A 96 -51.36 17.47 15.05
CA HIS A 96 -51.80 16.24 14.42
C HIS A 96 -51.87 16.41 12.91
N GLU A 97 -51.27 15.47 12.20
CA GLU A 97 -51.35 15.39 10.74
C GLU A 97 -51.96 14.06 10.31
N ASN A 98 -52.53 14.00 9.11
CA ASN A 98 -52.93 12.74 8.51
C ASN A 98 -51.71 11.82 8.34
N ILE A 99 -51.82 10.58 8.85
CA ILE A 99 -50.73 9.61 8.84
C ILE A 99 -50.22 9.30 7.42
N LEU A 100 -51.10 9.29 6.41
CA LEU A 100 -50.73 9.03 5.02
C LEU A 100 -49.89 10.17 4.45
N THR A 101 -50.16 11.42 4.86
CA THR A 101 -49.39 12.60 4.44
C THR A 101 -47.98 12.54 5.04
N CYS A 102 -47.88 12.28 6.35
CA CYS A 102 -46.62 12.11 7.05
C CYS A 102 -45.76 10.98 6.44
N LEU A 103 -46.37 9.83 6.15
CA LEU A 103 -45.66 8.69 5.55
C LEU A 103 -45.18 8.97 4.13
N THR A 104 -45.98 9.67 3.34
CA THR A 104 -45.59 10.07 1.98
C THR A 104 -44.41 11.04 2.02
N ALA A 105 -44.46 12.06 2.88
CA ALA A 105 -43.37 13.01 3.06
C ALA A 105 -42.07 12.33 3.55
N LYS A 106 -42.17 11.45 4.55
CA LYS A 106 -41.01 10.66 5.04
C LYS A 106 -40.41 9.77 3.95
N LYS A 107 -41.25 9.15 3.12
CA LYS A 107 -40.80 8.34 1.98
C LYS A 107 -40.04 9.17 0.95
N ASP A 108 -40.53 10.36 0.63
CA ASP A 108 -39.87 11.27 -0.31
C ASP A 108 -38.51 11.73 0.23
N LEU A 109 -38.39 12.02 1.52
CA LEU A 109 -37.12 12.33 2.17
C LEU A 109 -36.13 11.15 2.04
N ILE A 110 -36.55 9.93 2.39
CA ILE A 110 -35.71 8.74 2.25
C ILE A 110 -35.27 8.53 0.80
N GLN A 111 -36.15 8.77 -0.17
CA GLN A 111 -35.80 8.65 -1.58
C GLN A 111 -34.77 9.70 -2.03
N ASN A 112 -34.86 10.93 -1.49
CA ASN A 112 -33.89 11.98 -1.78
C ASN A 112 -32.53 11.67 -1.14
N ASP A 113 -32.52 11.26 0.13
CA ASP A 113 -31.29 10.85 0.84
C ASP A 113 -30.63 9.67 0.12
N LEU A 114 -31.41 8.67 -0.30
CA LEU A 114 -30.90 7.53 -1.05
C LEU A 114 -30.24 7.98 -2.37
N LYS A 115 -30.90 8.85 -3.14
CA LYS A 115 -30.35 9.38 -4.39
C LYS A 115 -29.07 10.19 -4.14
N GLU A 116 -29.00 10.97 -3.07
CA GLU A 116 -27.81 11.74 -2.73
C GLU A 116 -26.64 10.80 -2.40
N ILE A 117 -26.89 9.78 -1.59
CA ILE A 117 -25.87 8.79 -1.21
C ILE A 117 -25.39 8.02 -2.45
N GLU A 118 -26.31 7.47 -3.25
CA GLU A 118 -25.97 6.63 -4.40
C GLU A 118 -25.25 7.40 -5.51
N ASN A 119 -25.68 8.62 -5.80
CA ASN A 119 -25.17 9.36 -6.96
C ASN A 119 -24.01 10.31 -6.63
N ASN A 120 -23.90 10.78 -5.38
CA ASN A 120 -22.88 11.75 -5.00
C ASN A 120 -21.84 11.18 -4.04
N LEU A 121 -22.27 10.62 -2.91
CA LEU A 121 -21.34 10.22 -1.85
C LEU A 121 -20.61 8.92 -2.19
N PHE A 122 -21.36 7.91 -2.62
CA PHE A 122 -20.83 6.58 -2.90
C PHE A 122 -19.76 6.57 -4.00
N PRO A 123 -19.96 7.21 -5.17
CA PRO A 123 -18.95 7.21 -6.24
C PRO A 123 -17.66 7.93 -5.82
N LYS A 124 -17.76 9.05 -5.07
CA LYS A 124 -16.60 9.79 -4.57
C LYS A 124 -15.76 8.95 -3.61
N LEU A 125 -16.40 8.18 -2.73
CA LEU A 125 -15.70 7.28 -1.82
C LEU A 125 -15.03 6.12 -2.56
N GLN A 126 -15.69 5.57 -3.59
CA GLN A 126 -15.11 4.51 -4.41
C GLN A 126 -13.90 5.01 -5.22
N GLU A 127 -13.97 6.22 -5.76
CA GLU A 127 -12.84 6.87 -6.43
C GLU A 127 -11.68 7.13 -5.46
N ALA A 128 -11.96 7.70 -4.29
CA ALA A 128 -10.95 7.93 -3.25
C ALA A 128 -10.24 6.63 -2.83
N ALA A 129 -11.00 5.55 -2.63
CA ALA A 129 -10.43 4.24 -2.30
C ALA A 129 -9.48 3.72 -3.39
N THR A 130 -9.87 3.85 -4.66
CA THR A 130 -9.05 3.48 -5.82
C THR A 130 -7.77 4.33 -5.90
N ASN A 131 -7.89 5.63 -5.68
CA ASN A 131 -6.77 6.57 -5.69
C ASN A 131 -5.75 6.27 -4.57
N ILE A 132 -6.22 5.93 -3.36
CA ILE A 132 -5.33 5.52 -2.25
C ILE A 132 -4.56 4.24 -2.59
N GLN A 133 -5.19 3.27 -3.26
CA GLN A 133 -4.50 2.06 -3.71
C GLN A 133 -3.40 2.38 -4.73
N LYS A 134 -3.69 3.26 -5.71
CA LYS A 134 -2.71 3.72 -6.70
C LYS A 134 -1.55 4.45 -6.03
N GLN A 135 -1.82 5.40 -5.15
CA GLN A 135 -0.78 6.15 -4.43
C GLN A 135 0.16 5.24 -3.64
N ARG A 136 -0.40 4.22 -2.96
CA ARG A 136 0.39 3.23 -2.22
C ARG A 136 1.28 2.38 -3.14
N ALA A 137 0.78 1.97 -4.30
CA ALA A 137 1.58 1.25 -5.29
C ALA A 137 2.71 2.13 -5.85
N ASP A 138 2.40 3.38 -6.21
CA ASP A 138 3.37 4.35 -6.73
C ASP A 138 4.46 4.66 -5.69
N GLN A 139 4.09 4.85 -4.43
CA GLN A 139 5.03 5.06 -3.32
C GLN A 139 5.94 3.84 -3.12
N SER A 140 5.39 2.63 -3.16
CA SER A 140 6.17 1.39 -3.03
C SER A 140 7.19 1.26 -4.16
N LYS A 141 6.77 1.51 -5.40
CA LYS A 141 7.64 1.49 -6.58
C LYS A 141 8.74 2.54 -6.48
N HIS A 142 8.40 3.75 -6.03
CA HIS A 142 9.38 4.82 -5.84
C HIS A 142 10.44 4.45 -4.78
N SER A 143 10.01 3.91 -3.64
CA SER A 143 10.92 3.45 -2.57
C SER A 143 11.86 2.33 -3.04
N GLN A 144 11.34 1.35 -3.78
CA GLN A 144 12.16 0.29 -4.38
C GLN A 144 13.20 0.84 -5.35
N LYS A 145 12.81 1.79 -6.20
CA LYS A 145 13.73 2.45 -7.14
C LYS A 145 14.85 3.17 -6.39
N LEU A 146 14.51 3.97 -5.38
CA LEU A 146 15.51 4.70 -4.59
C LEU A 146 16.51 3.75 -3.91
N ARG A 147 16.02 2.62 -3.37
CA ARG A 147 16.88 1.60 -2.78
C ARG A 147 17.82 0.97 -3.82
N ALA A 148 17.32 0.69 -5.02
CA ALA A 148 18.13 0.15 -6.10
C ALA A 148 19.21 1.16 -6.55
N ASP A 149 18.86 2.43 -6.68
CA ASP A 149 19.78 3.50 -7.06
C ASP A 149 20.90 3.68 -6.01
N ILE A 150 20.56 3.66 -4.72
CA ILE A 150 21.56 3.71 -3.63
C ILE A 150 22.48 2.50 -3.66
N ASN A 151 21.94 1.29 -3.85
CA ASN A 151 22.76 0.08 -3.94
C ASN A 151 23.73 0.13 -5.12
N ALA A 152 23.24 0.54 -6.30
CA ALA A 152 24.07 0.67 -7.50
C ALA A 152 25.20 1.69 -7.31
N GLN A 153 24.90 2.82 -6.65
CA GLN A 153 25.92 3.81 -6.31
C GLN A 153 26.94 3.26 -5.30
N GLY A 154 26.49 2.50 -4.29
CA GLY A 154 27.37 1.82 -3.34
C GLY A 154 28.33 0.85 -4.03
N GLU A 155 27.82 0.02 -4.95
CA GLU A 155 28.64 -0.90 -5.75
C GLU A 155 29.66 -0.17 -6.62
N ALA A 156 29.26 0.95 -7.25
CA ALA A 156 30.18 1.77 -8.04
C ALA A 156 31.32 2.36 -7.18
N LEU A 157 31.00 2.89 -5.99
CA LEU A 157 31.99 3.41 -5.06
C LEU A 157 32.96 2.31 -4.58
N HIS A 158 32.43 1.13 -4.22
CA HIS A 158 33.28 -0.01 -3.85
C HIS A 158 34.25 -0.39 -4.98
N LYS A 159 33.80 -0.35 -6.23
CA LYS A 159 34.65 -0.64 -7.39
C LYS A 159 35.77 0.40 -7.56
N GLU A 160 35.47 1.69 -7.40
CA GLU A 160 36.50 2.73 -7.46
C GLU A 160 37.53 2.57 -6.35
N ILE A 161 37.08 2.34 -5.11
CA ILE A 161 37.99 2.11 -3.97
C ILE A 161 38.90 0.91 -4.23
N ASN A 162 38.36 -0.21 -4.71
CA ASN A 162 39.16 -1.39 -5.04
C ASN A 162 40.18 -1.10 -6.15
N THR A 163 39.79 -0.32 -7.16
CA THR A 163 40.70 0.09 -8.25
C THR A 163 41.89 0.88 -7.72
N ILE A 164 41.65 1.83 -6.80
CA ILE A 164 42.71 2.61 -6.15
C ILE A 164 43.63 1.71 -5.30
N ILE A 165 43.05 0.77 -4.54
CA ILE A 165 43.82 -0.18 -3.72
C ILE A 165 44.72 -1.05 -4.60
N ASP A 166 44.22 -1.55 -5.72
CA ASP A 166 44.98 -2.41 -6.63
C ASP A 166 46.09 -1.64 -7.36
N ASP A 167 45.88 -0.37 -7.69
CA ASP A 167 46.93 0.52 -8.20
C ASP A 167 48.04 0.74 -7.16
N MET A 168 47.67 1.02 -5.90
CA MET A 168 48.64 1.16 -4.81
C MET A 168 49.44 -0.13 -4.58
N ARG A 169 48.81 -1.30 -4.65
CA ARG A 169 49.51 -2.60 -4.58
C ARG A 169 50.48 -2.79 -5.74
N SER A 170 50.05 -2.48 -6.95
CA SER A 170 50.89 -2.58 -8.16
C SER A 170 52.12 -1.68 -8.05
N ASN A 171 51.96 -0.47 -7.50
CA ASN A 171 53.07 0.45 -7.24
C ASN A 171 54.06 -0.12 -6.20
N ILE A 172 53.56 -0.76 -5.13
CA ILE A 172 54.40 -1.44 -4.14
C ILE A 172 55.18 -2.59 -4.79
N ASP A 173 54.50 -3.43 -5.57
CA ASP A 173 55.12 -4.57 -6.25
C ASP A 173 56.21 -4.12 -7.26
N TYR A 174 55.95 -3.03 -7.98
CA TYR A 174 56.92 -2.40 -8.87
C TYR A 174 58.16 -1.92 -8.09
N MET A 175 57.95 -1.15 -7.02
CA MET A 175 59.05 -0.66 -6.18
C MET A 175 59.88 -1.81 -5.56
N ASP A 176 59.21 -2.88 -5.12
CA ASP A 176 59.87 -4.06 -4.57
C ASP A 176 60.73 -4.77 -5.63
N SER A 177 60.25 -4.87 -6.87
CA SER A 177 61.01 -5.43 -8.00
C SER A 177 62.26 -4.61 -8.32
N GLU A 178 62.13 -3.27 -8.42
CA GLU A 178 63.25 -2.37 -8.67
C GLU A 178 64.32 -2.48 -7.58
N HIS A 179 63.89 -2.47 -6.31
CA HIS A 179 64.81 -2.64 -5.18
C HIS A 179 65.50 -4.01 -5.20
N LYS A 180 64.78 -5.10 -5.49
CA LYS A 180 65.38 -6.44 -5.62
C LYS A 180 66.42 -6.49 -6.74
N GLN A 181 66.15 -5.87 -7.88
CA GLN A 181 67.12 -5.81 -8.97
C GLN A 181 68.39 -5.05 -8.57
N ALA A 182 68.23 -3.90 -7.90
CA ALA A 182 69.38 -3.13 -7.41
C ALA A 182 70.22 -3.92 -6.40
N ILE A 183 69.57 -4.64 -5.47
CA ILE A 183 70.26 -5.52 -4.51
C ILE A 183 71.03 -6.64 -5.23
N ASN A 184 70.42 -7.30 -6.23
CA ASN A 184 71.10 -8.36 -7.00
C ASN A 184 72.33 -7.83 -7.74
N ILE A 185 72.25 -6.65 -8.38
CA ILE A 185 73.39 -6.02 -9.06
C ILE A 185 74.52 -5.74 -8.06
N GLN A 186 74.17 -5.23 -6.88
CA GLN A 186 75.15 -4.96 -5.82
C GLN A 186 75.81 -6.26 -5.32
N GLU A 187 75.02 -7.32 -5.10
CA GLU A 187 75.51 -8.64 -4.71
C GLU A 187 76.49 -9.22 -5.74
N GLU A 188 76.14 -9.17 -7.04
CA GLU A 188 77.01 -9.63 -8.12
C GLU A 188 78.35 -8.88 -8.14
N SER A 189 78.32 -7.55 -8.01
CA SER A 189 79.53 -6.71 -7.96
C SER A 189 80.42 -7.03 -6.75
N ILE A 190 79.83 -7.23 -5.57
CA ILE A 190 80.56 -7.61 -4.36
C ILE A 190 81.19 -9.00 -4.54
N ASN A 191 80.42 -9.98 -5.04
CA ASN A 191 80.92 -11.33 -5.27
C ASN A 191 82.05 -11.36 -6.30
N HIS A 192 81.97 -10.54 -7.36
CA HIS A 192 83.06 -10.36 -8.31
C HIS A 192 84.33 -9.82 -7.64
N THR A 193 84.19 -8.75 -6.84
CA THR A 193 85.30 -8.14 -6.10
C THR A 193 85.95 -9.12 -5.12
N ILE A 194 85.14 -9.92 -4.40
CA ILE A 194 85.63 -10.98 -3.50
C ILE A 194 86.47 -11.99 -4.29
N LYS A 195 86.03 -12.38 -5.49
CA LYS A 195 86.76 -13.34 -6.34
C LYS A 195 88.11 -12.78 -6.79
N GLU A 196 88.16 -11.51 -7.22
CA GLU A 196 89.40 -10.84 -7.61
C GLU A 196 90.38 -10.73 -6.43
N LEU A 197 89.91 -10.26 -5.27
CA LEU A 197 90.72 -10.17 -4.05
C LEU A 197 91.23 -11.54 -3.60
N SER A 198 90.39 -12.58 -3.70
CA SER A 198 90.80 -13.95 -3.36
C SER A 198 91.93 -14.44 -4.26
N GLN A 199 91.88 -14.13 -5.56
CA GLN A 199 92.96 -14.45 -6.50
C GLN A 199 94.24 -13.69 -6.14
N ILE A 200 94.15 -12.38 -5.90
CA ILE A 200 95.30 -11.56 -5.49
C ILE A 200 95.95 -12.12 -4.21
N ILE A 201 95.14 -12.50 -3.21
CA ILE A 201 95.64 -13.10 -1.97
C ILE A 201 96.37 -14.42 -2.26
N SER A 202 95.82 -15.27 -3.14
CA SER A 202 96.45 -16.52 -3.55
C SER A 202 97.79 -16.26 -4.23
N ASP A 203 97.83 -15.34 -5.19
CA ASP A 203 99.04 -14.97 -5.93
C ASP A 203 100.13 -14.45 -4.98
N LEU A 204 99.76 -13.53 -4.07
CA LEU A 204 100.67 -13.01 -3.05
C LEU A 204 101.23 -14.11 -2.14
N ARG A 205 100.42 -15.10 -1.74
CA ARG A 205 100.88 -16.26 -0.96
C ARG A 205 101.87 -17.11 -1.75
N THR A 206 101.58 -17.41 -3.02
CA THR A 206 102.51 -18.19 -3.86
C THR A 206 103.84 -17.47 -4.05
N LEU A 207 103.85 -16.13 -4.21
CA LEU A 207 105.07 -15.34 -4.30
C LEU A 207 105.89 -15.37 -3.00
N LEU A 208 105.22 -15.43 -1.83
CA LEU A 208 105.90 -15.60 -0.55
C LEU A 208 106.51 -17.00 -0.40
N ASP A 209 105.84 -18.04 -0.88
CA ASP A 209 106.29 -19.44 -0.79
C ASP A 209 107.42 -19.78 -1.79
N VAL A 210 107.41 -19.20 -3.00
CA VAL A 210 108.45 -19.41 -4.03
C VAL A 210 109.76 -18.73 -3.64
N ASN A 211 109.73 -17.86 -2.63
CA ASN A 211 110.90 -17.13 -2.16
C ASN A 211 111.52 -17.73 -0.91
N GLY A 212 112.31 -18.78 -1.14
CA GLY A 212 113.72 -18.70 -0.75
C GLY A 212 114.44 -17.62 -1.57
N VAL A 213 114.05 -16.34 -1.46
CA VAL A 213 114.72 -15.23 -2.18
C VAL A 213 115.51 -14.40 -1.19
N LYS A 214 116.82 -14.52 -1.37
CA LYS A 214 117.83 -13.53 -0.99
C LYS A 214 117.41 -12.18 -1.54
N SER A 215 117.16 -11.23 -0.63
CA SER A 215 117.33 -9.77 -0.79
C SER A 215 117.68 -9.31 -2.21
N HIS A 216 116.71 -8.76 -2.95
CA HIS A 216 116.95 -7.58 -3.79
C HIS A 216 115.66 -6.76 -3.92
N ASN A 217 115.77 -5.48 -3.56
CA ASN A 217 114.70 -4.49 -3.53
C ASN A 217 114.17 -4.19 -4.94
N THR A 218 112.98 -4.68 -5.27
CA THR A 218 112.11 -4.04 -6.27
C THR A 218 110.66 -4.10 -5.79
N LYS A 219 110.10 -2.92 -5.55
CA LYS A 219 108.77 -2.68 -4.99
C LYS A 219 107.71 -2.92 -6.10
N PRO A 220 106.76 -3.86 -5.95
CA PRO A 220 105.64 -3.95 -6.88
C PRO A 220 104.69 -2.77 -6.62
N GLU A 221 104.40 -1.99 -7.66
CA GLU A 221 103.39 -0.93 -7.58
C GLU A 221 101.99 -1.56 -7.48
N MET A 222 101.36 -1.41 -6.32
CA MET A 222 99.94 -1.66 -6.14
C MET A 222 99.16 -0.59 -6.91
N LYS A 223 98.52 -0.96 -8.03
CA LYS A 223 97.48 -0.12 -8.63
C LYS A 223 96.32 -0.02 -7.63
N ASN A 224 96.14 1.19 -7.09
CA ASN A 224 95.06 1.71 -6.25
C ASN A 224 93.91 0.74 -5.91
N SER A 225 94.06 0.01 -4.81
CA SER A 225 92.94 -0.64 -4.11
C SER A 225 91.95 0.36 -3.48
N LYS A 226 92.31 1.65 -3.40
CA LYS A 226 91.46 2.71 -2.88
C LYS A 226 90.38 3.19 -3.86
N GLU A 227 90.53 2.98 -5.17
CA GLU A 227 89.52 3.39 -6.17
C GLU A 227 88.29 2.46 -6.16
N TYR A 228 88.45 1.17 -5.86
CA TYR A 228 87.35 0.22 -5.84
C TYR A 228 86.36 0.44 -4.69
N LEU A 229 86.79 1.03 -3.57
CA LEU A 229 85.91 1.35 -2.44
C LEU A 229 85.03 2.59 -2.66
N ILE A 230 85.32 3.41 -3.67
CA ILE A 230 84.56 4.63 -3.97
C ILE A 230 83.28 4.30 -4.76
N ASN A 231 83.25 3.19 -5.50
CA ASN A 231 82.08 2.76 -6.29
C ASN A 231 81.02 1.99 -5.48
N LEU A 232 81.16 1.93 -4.15
CA LEU A 232 80.28 1.22 -3.21
C LEU A 232 79.37 2.16 -2.39
N LYS A 233 79.29 3.45 -2.74
CA LYS A 233 78.45 4.45 -2.06
C LYS A 233 77.30 4.95 -2.94
#